data_AF-A0A7R8CU67-F1
#
_entry.id   AF-A0A7R8CU67-F1
#
_cell.length_a   1.000
_cell.length_b   1.000
_cell.length_c   1.000
_cell.angle_alpha   90.00
_cell.angle_beta   90.00
_cell.angle_gamma   90.00
#
_symmetry.space_group_name_H-M   'P 1'
#
loop_
_entity.id
_entity.type
_entity.pdbx_description
1 polymer ?
#
loop_
_entity_poly.entity_id
_entity_poly.type
_entity_poly.pdbx_seq_one_letter_code
_entity_poly.pdbx_strand_id
1 'polypeptide(L)'
;MVHTTRVLEKARDLTNRKNGRRSLTEKDVHFKEHIPLVLNNFVKGGGTKDMGFACAKDLLSVVGCLQKYDMNQNMCSQEIARFNTCNAKMARDRAALKESRSNSKVPSGQYTKLTGNEMNTYFKQFPQSPRNGPRFIPPCS
;
A
#
# COMPACT_ATOMS: atom_id res chain seq x y z
N MET A 1 20.18 -17.72 -0.09
CA MET A 1 18.77 -17.97 0.27
C MET A 1 18.56 -17.47 1.69
N VAL A 2 17.79 -16.39 1.89
CA VAL A 2 17.51 -15.88 3.24
C VAL A 2 16.22 -16.52 3.72
N HIS A 3 16.33 -17.47 4.65
CA HIS A 3 15.16 -18.04 5.31
C HIS A 3 14.54 -17.00 6.24
N THR A 4 13.39 -16.46 5.86
CA THR A 4 12.54 -15.66 6.74
C THR A 4 11.55 -16.58 7.46
N THR A 5 12.04 -17.36 8.42
CA THR A 5 11.15 -17.97 9.41
C THR A 5 10.80 -16.90 10.42
N ARG A 6 9.59 -16.35 10.33
CA ARG A 6 9.01 -15.58 11.45
C ARG A 6 8.84 -16.56 12.61
N VAL A 7 9.79 -16.57 13.54
CA VAL A 7 9.60 -17.19 14.85
C VAL A 7 8.51 -16.37 15.54
N LEU A 8 7.27 -16.84 15.48
CA LEU A 8 6.22 -16.36 16.37
C LEU A 8 6.54 -16.92 17.76
N GLU A 9 7.49 -16.29 18.45
CA GLU A 9 7.66 -16.54 19.87
C GLU A 9 6.33 -16.21 20.56
N LYS A 10 5.69 -17.22 21.14
CA LYS A 10 4.58 -16.98 22.06
C LYS A 10 5.12 -16.07 23.15
N ALA A 11 4.38 -14.98 23.41
CA ALA A 11 4.69 -14.11 24.53
C ALA A 11 4.82 -14.97 25.81
N ARG A 12 5.82 -14.67 26.66
CA ARG A 12 6.23 -15.53 27.79
C ARG A 12 5.10 -15.80 28.79
N ASP A 13 4.08 -14.97 28.80
CA ASP A 13 2.83 -15.09 29.55
C ASP A 13 1.90 -16.22 29.04
N LEU A 14 2.15 -16.75 27.83
CA LEU A 14 1.35 -17.78 27.17
C LEU A 14 2.05 -19.14 27.05
N THR A 15 3.31 -19.28 27.48
CA THR A 15 4.16 -20.44 27.17
C THR A 15 3.85 -21.72 27.96
N ASN A 16 2.94 -21.70 28.94
CA ASN A 16 2.65 -22.87 29.80
C ASN A 16 1.16 -23.10 30.13
N ARG A 17 0.22 -22.72 29.26
CA ARG A 17 -1.23 -22.80 29.59
C ARG A 17 -2.07 -23.49 28.50
N LYS A 18 -2.85 -24.51 28.89
CA LYS A 18 -3.85 -25.18 28.02
C LYS A 18 -5.01 -24.24 27.65
N ASN A 19 -5.49 -23.43 28.61
CA ASN A 19 -6.61 -22.49 28.43
C ASN A 19 -6.18 -21.11 28.97
N GLY A 20 -5.70 -20.22 28.08
CA GLY A 20 -5.09 -18.93 28.42
C GLY A 20 -6.03 -17.84 28.98
N ARG A 21 -6.96 -18.18 29.88
CA ARG A 21 -7.94 -17.25 30.46
C ARG A 21 -7.62 -16.97 31.94
N ARG A 22 -6.88 -15.91 32.22
CA ARG A 22 -6.93 -15.17 33.50
C ARG A 22 -7.22 -13.71 33.18
N SER A 23 -7.84 -12.99 34.11
CA SER A 23 -7.91 -11.53 34.04
C SER A 23 -6.47 -11.01 34.12
N LEU A 24 -5.99 -10.37 33.06
CA LEU A 24 -4.70 -9.73 33.04
C LEU A 24 -4.78 -8.49 33.94
N THR A 25 -3.98 -8.46 35.01
CA THR A 25 -3.86 -7.24 35.82
C THR A 25 -2.83 -6.31 35.18
N GLU A 26 -2.92 -5.00 35.41
CA GLU A 26 -1.98 -4.02 34.84
C GLU A 26 -0.51 -4.31 35.24
N LYS A 27 -0.32 -5.01 36.37
CA LYS A 27 0.97 -5.51 36.83
C LYS A 27 1.55 -6.63 35.96
N ASP A 28 0.72 -7.38 35.25
CA ASP A 28 1.15 -8.50 34.42
C ASP A 28 1.44 -8.07 32.96
N VAL A 29 0.94 -6.89 32.54
CA VAL A 29 1.08 -6.36 31.18
C VAL A 29 1.83 -5.04 31.22
N HIS A 30 3.16 -5.11 31.25
CA HIS A 30 3.98 -3.92 31.12
C HIS A 30 3.96 -3.40 29.68
N PHE A 31 3.72 -2.10 29.53
CA PHE A 31 3.86 -1.46 28.22
C PHE A 31 5.31 -1.56 27.75
N LYS A 32 5.51 -2.15 26.58
CA LYS A 32 6.81 -2.20 25.90
C LYS A 32 6.74 -1.35 24.64
N GLU A 33 7.53 -0.29 24.62
CA GLU A 33 7.64 0.61 23.49
C GLU A 33 8.45 -0.04 22.36
N HIS A 34 7.76 -0.61 21.37
CA HIS A 34 8.42 -1.12 20.15
C HIS A 34 8.68 -0.03 19.12
N ILE A 35 7.85 1.02 19.13
CA ILE A 35 7.93 2.21 18.30
C ILE A 35 7.73 3.38 19.24
N PRO A 36 8.53 4.46 19.12
CA PRO A 36 8.39 5.59 20.02
C PRO A 36 6.96 6.14 19.98
N LEU A 37 6.34 6.42 21.14
CA LEU A 37 5.03 7.08 21.27
C LEU A 37 5.16 8.57 20.91
N VAL A 38 5.63 8.83 19.70
CA VAL A 38 5.78 10.16 19.15
C VAL A 38 5.07 10.22 17.82
N LEU A 39 4.44 11.36 17.56
CA LEU A 39 3.82 11.61 16.27
C LEU A 39 4.90 11.83 15.21
N ASN A 40 4.78 11.14 14.08
CA ASN A 40 5.65 11.40 12.94
C ASN A 40 5.30 12.76 12.30
N ASN A 41 6.32 13.41 11.76
CA ASN A 41 6.20 14.65 10.98
C ASN A 41 5.51 14.46 9.61
N PHE A 42 5.15 13.22 9.25
CA PHE A 42 4.49 12.89 8.00
C PHE A 42 3.52 11.71 8.17
N VAL A 43 2.48 11.71 7.35
CA VAL A 43 1.56 10.59 7.13
C VAL A 43 2.05 9.77 5.94
N LYS A 44 2.09 8.45 6.10
CA LYS A 44 2.36 7.54 4.99
C LYS A 44 1.17 7.55 4.03
N GLY A 45 1.42 7.77 2.74
CA GLY A 45 0.39 7.67 1.72
C GLY A 45 -0.18 6.25 1.67
N GLY A 46 -1.52 6.12 1.68
CA GLY A 46 -2.19 4.87 1.38
C GLY A 46 -1.96 4.51 -0.09
N GLY A 47 -1.15 3.49 -0.34
CA GLY A 47 -0.96 2.97 -1.70
C GLY A 47 -2.16 2.11 -2.09
N THR A 48 -3.00 2.60 -3.00
CA THR A 48 -3.93 1.72 -3.70
C THR A 48 -3.13 0.87 -4.67
N LYS A 49 -2.97 -0.42 -4.37
CA LYS A 49 -2.46 -1.39 -5.34
C LYS A 49 -3.59 -1.66 -6.33
N ASP A 50 -3.56 -0.97 -7.46
CA ASP A 50 -4.42 -1.29 -8.60
C ASP A 50 -3.94 -2.63 -9.18
N MET A 51 -4.43 -3.74 -8.62
CA MET A 51 -4.03 -5.10 -9.01
C MET A 51 -4.66 -5.57 -10.33
N GLY A 52 -5.41 -4.72 -11.03
CA GLY A 52 -6.11 -5.06 -12.27
C GLY A 52 -5.31 -4.71 -13.53
N PHE A 53 -5.09 -5.70 -14.39
CA PHE A 53 -4.78 -5.44 -15.81
C PHE A 53 -6.03 -4.88 -16.48
N ALA A 54 -6.08 -3.56 -16.74
CA ALA A 54 -7.29 -2.89 -17.24
C ALA A 54 -7.81 -3.44 -18.58
N CYS A 55 -6.91 -3.95 -19.43
CA CYS A 55 -7.23 -4.50 -20.76
C CYS A 55 -7.13 -6.03 -20.83
N ALA A 56 -7.31 -6.74 -19.71
CA ALA A 56 -7.18 -8.20 -19.67
C ALA A 56 -8.14 -8.93 -20.63
N LYS A 57 -9.37 -8.42 -20.80
CA LYS A 57 -10.38 -9.01 -21.69
C LYS A 57 -9.96 -8.94 -23.16
N ASP A 58 -9.50 -7.78 -23.60
CA ASP A 58 -9.07 -7.57 -24.99
C ASP A 58 -7.77 -8.33 -25.28
N LEU A 59 -6.86 -8.40 -24.31
CA LEU A 59 -5.65 -9.22 -24.41
C LEU A 59 -5.99 -10.70 -24.60
N LEU A 60 -6.96 -11.22 -23.84
CA LEU A 60 -7.41 -12.61 -23.97
C LEU A 60 -8.05 -12.87 -25.34
N SER A 61 -8.78 -11.90 -25.89
CA SER A 61 -9.35 -11.98 -27.25
C SER A 61 -8.26 -12.10 -28.32
N VAL A 62 -7.20 -11.28 -28.21
CA VAL A 62 -6.04 -11.35 -29.12
C VAL A 62 -5.36 -12.71 -29.02
N VAL A 63 -5.07 -13.20 -27.81
CA VAL A 63 -4.45 -14.51 -27.61
C VAL A 63 -5.33 -15.62 -28.18
N GLY A 64 -6.64 -15.58 -27.94
CA GLY A 64 -7.59 -16.55 -28.48
C GLY A 64 -7.68 -16.53 -30.01
N CYS A 65 -7.49 -15.38 -30.66
CA CYS A 65 -7.42 -15.30 -32.11
C CYS A 65 -6.08 -15.85 -32.63
N LEU A 66 -4.96 -15.46 -32.03
CA LEU A 66 -3.64 -15.92 -32.44
C LEU A 66 -3.49 -17.44 -32.32
N GLN A 67 -4.10 -18.05 -31.30
CA GLN A 67 -4.15 -19.51 -31.15
C GLN A 67 -4.94 -20.22 -32.26
N LYS A 68 -5.94 -19.56 -32.87
CA LYS A 68 -6.78 -20.15 -33.93
C LYS A 68 -6.14 -20.07 -35.31
N TYR A 69 -5.23 -19.13 -35.53
CA TYR A 69 -4.64 -18.84 -36.85
C TYR A 69 -3.11 -18.98 -36.84
N ASP A 70 -2.56 -19.89 -36.03
CA ASP A 70 -1.11 -20.16 -35.95
C ASP A 70 -0.26 -18.88 -35.81
N MET A 71 -0.66 -17.99 -34.91
CA MET A 71 0.00 -16.71 -34.62
C MET A 71 0.03 -15.71 -35.79
N ASN A 72 -0.81 -15.90 -36.82
CA ASN A 72 -0.89 -14.99 -37.96
C ASN A 72 -1.62 -13.70 -37.59
N GLN A 73 -0.84 -12.63 -37.36
CA GLN A 73 -1.34 -11.33 -36.91
C GLN A 73 -2.33 -10.68 -37.89
N ASN A 74 -2.19 -10.95 -39.19
CA ASN A 74 -3.03 -10.35 -40.22
C ASN A 74 -4.51 -10.76 -40.07
N MET A 75 -4.75 -12.01 -39.64
CA MET A 75 -6.10 -12.55 -39.41
C MET A 75 -6.74 -12.01 -38.12
N CYS A 76 -5.93 -11.45 -37.21
CA CYS A 76 -6.35 -10.95 -35.90
C CYS A 76 -6.29 -9.41 -35.79
N SER A 77 -6.21 -8.71 -36.92
CA SER A 77 -6.08 -7.24 -36.99
C SER A 77 -7.17 -6.50 -36.21
N GLN A 78 -8.41 -7.00 -36.22
CA GLN A 78 -9.53 -6.41 -35.48
C GLN A 78 -9.35 -6.50 -33.96
N GLU A 79 -8.93 -7.65 -33.43
CA GLU A 79 -8.71 -7.84 -31.99
C GLU A 79 -7.48 -7.05 -31.51
N ILE A 80 -6.43 -7.01 -32.35
CA ILE A 80 -5.23 -6.20 -32.09
C ILE A 80 -5.58 -4.71 -32.03
N ALA A 81 -6.42 -4.21 -32.95
CA ALA A 81 -6.87 -2.82 -32.95
C ALA A 81 -7.69 -2.48 -31.69
N ARG A 82 -8.56 -3.39 -31.23
CA ARG A 82 -9.32 -3.23 -29.98
C ARG A 82 -8.39 -3.19 -28.77
N PHE A 83 -7.43 -4.11 -28.68
CA PHE A 83 -6.44 -4.10 -27.60
C PHE A 83 -5.63 -2.81 -27.56
N ASN A 84 -5.15 -2.34 -28.72
CA ASN A 84 -4.36 -1.11 -28.82
C ASN A 84 -5.15 0.12 -28.38
N THR A 85 -6.44 0.21 -28.73
CA THR A 85 -7.29 1.33 -28.29
C THR A 85 -7.54 1.30 -26.78
N CYS A 86 -7.79 0.12 -26.19
CA CYS A 86 -7.90 -0.02 -24.73
C CYS A 86 -6.59 0.39 -24.04
N ASN A 87 -5.45 -0.09 -24.53
CA ASN A 87 -4.15 0.18 -23.93
C ASN A 87 -3.80 1.69 -23.99
N ALA A 88 -4.06 2.33 -25.13
CA ALA A 88 -3.86 3.77 -25.29
C ALA A 88 -4.76 4.58 -24.35
N LYS A 89 -6.04 4.17 -24.18
CA LYS A 89 -6.95 4.81 -23.22
C LYS A 89 -6.44 4.67 -21.79
N MET A 90 -6.04 3.46 -21.38
CA MET A 90 -5.47 3.22 -20.06
C MET A 90 -4.21 4.07 -19.81
N ALA A 91 -3.32 4.20 -20.80
CA ALA A 91 -2.13 5.03 -20.67
C ALA A 91 -2.49 6.51 -20.44
N ARG A 92 -3.48 7.03 -21.17
CA ARG A 92 -4.00 8.39 -20.99
C ARG A 92 -4.66 8.58 -19.62
N ASP A 93 -5.50 7.65 -19.20
CA ASP A 93 -6.20 7.71 -17.90
C ASP A 93 -5.20 7.67 -16.73
N ARG A 94 -4.14 6.85 -16.84
CA ARG A 94 -3.04 6.82 -15.86
C ARG A 94 -2.24 8.12 -15.82
N ALA A 95 -1.97 8.72 -16.97
CA ALA A 95 -1.28 10.01 -17.06
C ALA A 95 -2.14 11.12 -16.42
N ALA A 96 -3.42 11.18 -16.76
CA ALA A 96 -4.38 12.15 -16.20
C ALA A 96 -4.55 11.97 -14.68
N LEU A 97 -4.60 10.74 -14.18
CA LEU A 97 -4.66 10.46 -12.74
C LEU A 97 -3.37 10.87 -12.01
N LYS A 98 -2.21 10.70 -12.65
CA LYS A 98 -0.92 11.15 -12.09
C LYS A 98 -0.87 12.68 -12.02
N GLU A 99 -1.34 13.35 -13.06
CA GLU A 99 -1.40 14.81 -13.13
C GLU A 99 -2.40 15.39 -12.12
N SER A 100 -3.59 14.80 -11.96
CA SER A 100 -4.55 15.24 -10.95
C SER A 100 -4.02 15.08 -9.52
N ARG A 101 -3.22 14.03 -9.27
CA ARG A 101 -2.51 13.83 -7.99
C ARG A 101 -1.38 14.82 -7.76
N SER A 102 -0.68 15.28 -8.79
CA SER A 102 0.38 16.30 -8.62
C SER A 102 -0.18 17.71 -8.46
N ASN A 103 -1.32 17.99 -9.10
CA ASN A 103 -1.96 19.30 -9.09
C ASN A 103 -3.02 19.45 -7.98
N SER A 104 -3.09 18.51 -7.03
CA SER A 104 -4.09 18.51 -5.96
C SER A 104 -3.90 19.74 -5.06
N LYS A 105 -4.77 20.73 -5.27
CA LYS A 105 -4.96 21.87 -4.37
C LYS A 105 -5.75 21.36 -3.16
N VAL A 106 -5.19 21.56 -1.96
CA VAL A 106 -5.76 21.08 -0.69
C VAL A 106 -7.27 21.41 -0.64
N PRO A 107 -8.18 20.43 -0.63
CA PRO A 107 -9.60 20.69 -0.62
C PRO A 107 -9.97 21.38 0.70
N SER A 108 -10.69 22.49 0.61
CA SER A 108 -11.12 23.29 1.76
C SER A 108 -12.62 23.07 2.04
N GLY A 109 -12.94 22.55 3.23
CA GLY A 109 -14.31 22.37 3.71
C GLY A 109 -14.35 21.60 5.04
N GLN A 110 -15.42 21.79 5.82
CA GLN A 110 -15.51 21.34 7.22
C GLN A 110 -15.34 19.83 7.43
N TYR A 111 -15.61 19.01 6.40
CA TYR A 111 -15.50 17.54 6.44
C TYR A 111 -14.65 16.97 5.29
N THR A 112 -13.73 17.77 4.75
CA THR A 112 -12.88 17.35 3.64
C THR A 112 -11.84 16.31 4.08
N LYS A 113 -11.73 15.21 3.32
CA LYS A 113 -10.72 14.19 3.55
C LYS A 113 -9.46 14.55 2.76
N LEU A 114 -8.40 14.92 3.46
CA LEU A 114 -7.11 15.20 2.83
C LEU A 114 -6.41 13.90 2.40
N THR A 115 -5.79 13.94 1.22
CA THR A 115 -4.83 12.93 0.81
C THR A 115 -3.57 13.01 1.67
N GLY A 116 -2.76 11.93 1.69
CA GLY A 116 -1.51 11.92 2.47
C GLY A 116 -0.55 13.05 2.08
N ASN A 117 -0.50 13.43 0.80
CA ASN A 117 0.36 14.51 0.32
C ASN A 117 -0.13 15.90 0.79
N GLU A 118 -1.44 16.12 0.77
CA GLU A 118 -2.05 17.36 1.25
C GLU A 118 -1.87 17.51 2.76
N MET A 119 -2.08 16.43 3.52
CA MET A 119 -1.83 16.41 4.96
C MET A 119 -0.36 16.68 5.29
N ASN A 120 0.57 16.08 4.53
CA ASN A 120 2.01 16.33 4.70
C ASN A 120 2.39 17.78 4.37
N THR A 121 1.66 18.44 3.47
CA THR A 121 1.86 19.86 3.16
C THR A 121 1.36 20.73 4.31
N TYR A 122 0.20 20.39 4.88
CA TYR A 122 -0.35 21.05 6.06
C TYR A 122 0.56 20.90 7.29
N PHE A 123 1.09 19.71 7.55
CA PHE A 123 1.98 19.45 8.69
C PHE A 123 3.22 20.35 8.72
N LYS A 124 3.74 20.80 7.56
CA LYS A 124 4.89 21.72 7.50
C LYS A 124 4.64 23.08 8.15
N GLN A 125 3.39 23.47 8.37
CA GLN A 125 3.04 24.72 9.04
C GLN A 125 3.29 24.67 10.56
N PHE A 126 3.42 23.47 11.12
CA PHE A 126 3.60 23.24 12.54
C PHE A 126 5.07 22.95 12.88
N PRO A 127 5.51 23.21 14.11
CA PRO A 127 6.86 22.84 14.54
C PRO A 127 7.07 21.33 14.39
N GLN A 128 8.11 20.97 13.63
CA GLN A 128 8.46 19.59 13.39
C GLN A 128 9.16 19.02 14.62
N SER A 129 8.78 17.81 15.03
CA SER A 129 9.45 17.14 16.13
C SER A 129 10.88 16.77 15.71
N PRO A 130 11.91 16.95 16.56
CA PRO A 130 13.28 16.55 16.24
C PRO A 130 13.47 15.02 16.25
N ARG A 131 12.46 14.26 16.66
CA ARG A 131 12.50 12.81 16.86
C ARG A 131 12.07 12.07 15.59
N ASN A 132 12.91 12.10 14.57
CA ASN A 132 12.71 11.36 13.33
C ASN A 132 13.14 9.88 13.49
N GLY A 133 12.23 9.02 13.99
CA GLY A 133 12.44 7.56 14.02
C GLY A 133 13.16 7.00 15.26
N PRO A 134 13.13 5.67 15.45
CA PRO A 134 13.46 5.03 16.73
C PRO A 134 14.98 4.99 16.95
N ARG A 135 15.44 5.54 18.07
CA ARG A 135 16.70 5.11 18.69
C ARG A 135 16.43 4.73 20.13
N PHE A 136 15.94 3.51 20.32
CA PHE A 136 16.21 2.80 21.56
C PHE A 136 16.47 1.34 21.22
N ILE A 137 17.76 1.00 21.17
CA ILE A 137 18.21 -0.39 21.27
C ILE A 137 18.36 -0.60 22.79
N PRO A 138 17.44 -1.30 23.46
CA PRO A 138 17.66 -1.64 24.85
C PRO A 138 18.94 -2.48 24.95
N PRO A 139 19.84 -2.22 25.91
CA PRO A 139 20.96 -3.11 26.15
C PRO A 139 20.41 -4.50 26.48
N CYS A 140 20.94 -5.50 25.78
CA CYS A 140 20.64 -6.90 26.09
C CYS A 140 21.00 -7.16 27.56
N SER A 141 19.98 -7.44 28.37
CA SER A 141 20.10 -8.01 29.72
C SER A 141 19.80 -9.50 29.67
#